data_AF-A0A2Z2Q0C7-F1
#
_entry.id   AF-A0A2Z2Q0C7-F1
#
_cell.length_a   1.000
_cell.length_b   1.000
_cell.length_c   1.000
_cell.angle_alpha   90.00
_cell.angle_beta   90.00
_cell.angle_gamma   90.00
#
_symmetry.space_group_name_H-M   'P 1'
#
loop_
_entity.id
_entity.type
_entity.pdbx_description
1 polymer ?
#
loop_
_entity_poly.entity_id
_entity_poly.type
_entity_poly.pdbx_seq_one_letter_code
_entity_poly.pdbx_strand_id
1 'polypeptide(L)'
;MTLFIVEGRQFPELAPLVREFGAERSRVLLGEWLERQSALGRVDVPDPQTAAKMLMDVAFGAISLKSEDGPQWPGRENRRDYLRRCFALIAAGLVPRS
;
A
#
# COMPACT_ATOMS: atom_id res chain seq x y z
N MET A 1 9.95 6.64 -10.71
CA MET A 1 8.68 7.07 -10.10
C MET A 1 8.73 8.49 -9.52
N THR A 2 9.90 9.08 -9.27
CA THR A 2 9.99 10.46 -8.74
C THR A 2 9.63 11.53 -9.77
N LEU A 3 9.86 11.29 -11.07
CA LEU A 3 9.59 12.25 -12.15
C LEU A 3 8.09 12.57 -12.29
N PHE A 4 7.23 11.56 -12.38
CA PHE A 4 5.78 11.74 -12.55
C PHE A 4 5.07 12.41 -11.37
N ILE A 5 5.58 12.25 -10.15
CA ILE A 5 5.00 12.89 -8.95
C ILE A 5 5.34 14.39 -8.93
N VAL A 6 6.51 14.78 -9.45
CA VAL A 6 6.94 16.18 -9.54
C VAL A 6 6.29 16.89 -10.74
N GLU A 7 6.16 16.22 -11.89
CA GLU A 7 5.47 16.76 -13.07
C GLU A 7 3.93 16.81 -12.92
N GLY A 8 3.33 15.96 -12.09
CA GLY A 8 1.89 16.02 -11.79
C GLY A 8 1.45 17.30 -11.07
N ARG A 9 2.37 18.08 -10.50
CA ARG A 9 2.09 19.44 -10.00
C ARG A 9 2.06 20.49 -11.12
N GLN A 10 2.72 20.23 -12.25
CA GLN A 10 2.76 21.12 -13.41
C GLN A 10 1.63 20.84 -14.41
N PHE A 11 1.08 19.62 -14.39
CA PHE A 11 -0.03 19.19 -15.26
C PHE A 11 -1.14 18.50 -14.44
N PRO A 12 -2.12 19.25 -13.89
CA PRO A 12 -3.19 18.72 -13.04
C PRO A 12 -4.05 17.64 -13.73
N GLU A 13 -4.07 17.62 -15.07
CA GLU A 13 -4.72 16.59 -15.89
C GLU A 13 -4.07 15.20 -15.78
N LEU A 14 -2.81 15.12 -15.34
CA LEU A 14 -2.10 13.85 -15.13
C LEU A 14 -2.43 13.20 -13.78
N ALA A 15 -2.89 13.98 -12.80
CA ALA A 15 -3.25 13.48 -11.47
C ALA A 15 -4.34 12.38 -11.50
N PRO A 16 -5.46 12.52 -12.23
CA PRO A 16 -6.46 11.45 -12.33
C PRO A 16 -5.90 10.20 -13.04
N LEU A 17 -5.05 10.36 -14.06
CA LEU A 17 -4.42 9.24 -14.77
C LEU A 17 -3.42 8.49 -13.88
N VAL A 18 -2.60 9.20 -13.10
CA VAL A 18 -1.69 8.58 -12.13
C VAL A 18 -2.45 7.85 -11.02
N ARG A 19 -3.60 8.39 -10.59
CA ARG A 19 -4.47 7.72 -9.62
C ARG A 19 -5.06 6.44 -10.19
N GLU A 20 -5.64 6.52 -11.38
CA GLU A 20 -6.33 5.42 -12.07
C GLU A 20 -5.36 4.29 -12.46
N PHE A 21 -4.31 4.62 -13.22
CA PHE A 21 -3.36 3.62 -13.72
C PHE A 21 -2.27 3.24 -12.71
N GLY A 22 -2.08 4.04 -11.65
CA GLY A 22 -1.11 3.78 -10.60
C GLY A 22 -1.73 3.13 -9.36
N ALA A 23 -2.22 3.96 -8.44
CA ALA A 23 -2.66 3.49 -7.12
C ALA A 23 -3.88 2.56 -7.22
N GLU A 24 -4.89 2.93 -8.00
CA GLU A 24 -6.13 2.16 -8.07
C GLU A 24 -5.92 0.81 -8.77
N ARG A 25 -5.21 0.80 -9.90
CA ARG A 25 -4.83 -0.46 -10.56
C ARG A 25 -3.98 -1.36 -9.66
N SER A 26 -3.05 -0.79 -8.90
CA SER A 26 -2.23 -1.56 -7.96
C SER A 26 -3.07 -2.18 -6.84
N ARG A 27 -4.11 -1.46 -6.37
CA ARG A 27 -5.05 -1.93 -5.37
C ARG A 27 -5.84 -3.14 -5.87
N VAL A 28 -6.36 -3.05 -7.10
CA VAL A 28 -7.11 -4.14 -7.74
C VAL A 28 -6.23 -5.39 -7.88
N LEU A 29 -5.02 -5.25 -8.42
CA LEU A 29 -4.08 -6.38 -8.59
C LEU A 29 -3.72 -7.05 -7.26
N LEU A 30 -3.54 -6.26 -6.20
CA LEU A 30 -3.26 -6.78 -4.87
C LEU A 30 -4.48 -7.51 -4.28
N GLY A 31 -5.69 -6.98 -4.48
CA GLY A 31 -6.93 -7.62 -4.05
C GLY A 31 -7.17 -8.96 -4.74
N GLU A 32 -6.99 -9.02 -6.07
CA GLU A 32 -7.07 -10.27 -6.83
C GLU A 32 -6.03 -11.30 -6.38
N TRP A 33 -4.82 -10.85 -6.01
CA TRP A 33 -3.80 -11.74 -5.47
C TRP A 33 -4.20 -12.30 -4.11
N LEU A 34 -4.75 -11.48 -3.21
CA LEU A 34 -5.26 -11.90 -1.90
C LEU A 34 -6.43 -12.89 -2.03
N GLU A 35 -7.34 -12.66 -2.97
CA GLU A 35 -8.44 -13.58 -3.29
C GLU A 35 -7.89 -14.96 -3.71
N ARG A 36 -6.90 -14.99 -4.61
CA ARG A 36 -6.21 -16.24 -4.98
C ARG A 36 -5.52 -16.91 -3.80
N GLN A 37 -4.91 -16.14 -2.87
CA GLN A 37 -4.29 -16.73 -1.68
C GLN A 37 -5.35 -17.32 -0.72
N SER A 38 -6.51 -16.69 -0.61
CA SER A 38 -7.63 -17.16 0.21
C SER A 38 -8.21 -18.45 -0.37
N ALA A 39 -8.43 -18.51 -1.68
CA ALA A 39 -8.87 -19.72 -2.38
C ALA A 39 -7.89 -20.89 -2.22
N LEU A 40 -6.59 -20.61 -2.04
CA LEU A 40 -5.55 -21.61 -1.76
C LEU A 40 -5.43 -21.97 -0.26
N GLY A 41 -6.25 -21.38 0.61
CA GLY A 41 -6.19 -21.60 2.07
C GLY A 41 -4.90 -21.07 2.71
N ARG A 42 -4.21 -20.13 2.07
CA ARG A 42 -2.94 -19.55 2.58
C ARG A 42 -3.15 -18.34 3.46
N VAL A 43 -4.26 -17.65 3.26
CA VAL A 43 -4.67 -16.49 4.05
C VAL A 43 -6.16 -16.60 4.38
N ASP A 44 -6.56 -16.09 5.53
CA ASP A 44 -7.96 -15.85 5.88
C ASP A 44 -8.24 -14.36 5.76
N VAL A 45 -8.91 -13.98 4.68
CA VAL A 45 -9.23 -12.58 4.34
C VAL A 45 -10.69 -12.51 3.90
N PRO A 46 -11.59 -11.98 4.75
CA PRO A 46 -13.02 -11.88 4.43
C PRO A 46 -13.32 -10.91 3.27
N ASP A 47 -12.55 -9.84 3.12
CA ASP A 47 -12.66 -8.87 2.02
C ASP A 47 -11.27 -8.57 1.44
N PRO A 48 -10.88 -9.22 0.33
CA PRO A 48 -9.58 -9.03 -0.32
C PRO A 48 -9.34 -7.60 -0.80
N GLN A 49 -10.38 -6.87 -1.22
CA GLN A 49 -10.25 -5.51 -1.76
C GLN A 49 -10.01 -4.49 -0.65
N THR A 50 -10.69 -4.65 0.48
CA THR A 50 -10.44 -3.85 1.69
C THR A 50 -9.07 -4.15 2.26
N ALA A 51 -8.67 -5.42 2.34
CA ALA A 51 -7.34 -5.81 2.81
C ALA A 51 -6.21 -5.26 1.92
N ALA A 52 -6.40 -5.26 0.60
CA ALA A 52 -5.46 -4.62 -0.33
C ALA A 52 -5.33 -3.12 -0.09
N LYS A 53 -6.45 -2.41 0.13
CA LYS A 53 -6.42 -0.99 0.48
C LYS A 53 -5.64 -0.75 1.78
N MET A 54 -5.90 -1.54 2.83
CA MET A 54 -5.19 -1.42 4.11
C MET A 54 -3.68 -1.64 3.96
N LEU A 55 -3.26 -2.66 3.20
CA LEU A 55 -1.84 -2.91 2.91
C LEU A 55 -1.18 -1.75 2.16
N MET A 56 -1.88 -1.17 1.18
CA MET A 56 -1.40 0.01 0.47
C MET A 56 -1.32 1.23 1.38
N ASP A 57 -2.31 1.45 2.26
CA ASP A 57 -2.28 2.54 3.25
C ASP A 57 -1.08 2.37 4.22
N VAL A 58 -0.66 1.15 4.55
CA VAL A 58 0.58 0.90 5.33
C VAL A 58 1.85 1.20 4.53
N ALA A 59 1.89 0.80 3.25
CA ALA A 59 3.06 1.00 2.40
C ALA A 59 3.28 2.46 1.95
N PHE A 60 2.17 3.19 1.75
CA PHE A 60 2.13 4.52 1.13
C PHE A 60 1.54 5.61 2.03
N GLY A 61 0.76 5.30 3.07
CA GLY A 61 0.13 6.31 3.93
C GLY A 61 1.14 7.21 4.64
N ALA A 62 2.33 6.69 4.93
CA ALA A 62 3.43 7.50 5.45
C ALA A 62 4.25 8.25 4.37
N ILE A 63 3.86 8.14 3.09
CA ILE A 63 4.26 9.06 2.01
C ILE A 63 3.31 10.26 1.95
N SER A 64 2.01 10.07 2.21
CA SER A 64 1.00 11.15 2.22
C SER A 64 1.11 12.09 3.44
N LEU A 65 1.79 11.66 4.51
CA LEU A 65 2.13 12.51 5.67
C LEU A 65 3.27 13.52 5.38
N LYS A 66 3.80 13.56 4.14
CA LYS A 66 4.80 14.54 3.71
C LYS A 66 4.16 15.88 3.35
N SER A 67 3.54 16.51 4.33
CA SER A 67 3.56 17.98 4.40
C SER A 67 4.97 18.39 4.85
N GLU A 68 5.46 19.56 4.47
CA GLU A 68 6.80 20.03 4.87
C GLU A 68 7.00 20.07 6.41
N ASP A 69 5.89 20.09 7.17
CA ASP A 69 5.83 20.06 8.64
C ASP A 69 5.26 18.76 9.25
N GLY A 70 5.00 17.73 8.44
CA GLY A 70 4.41 16.47 8.92
C GLY A 70 5.45 15.57 9.62
N PRO A 71 5.04 14.71 10.57
CA PRO A 71 5.96 13.83 11.26
C PRO A 71 6.73 12.99 10.25
N GLN A 72 8.03 13.25 10.15
CA GLN A 72 8.99 12.44 9.42
C GLN A 72 8.83 11.01 9.94
N TRP A 73 8.82 10.02 9.03
CA TRP A 73 8.69 8.59 9.34
C TRP A 73 9.30 8.26 10.71
N PRO A 74 8.59 7.59 11.62
CA PRO A 74 9.09 7.39 12.98
C PRO A 74 10.43 6.65 12.89
N GLY A 75 11.48 7.39 13.26
CA GLY A 75 12.85 6.94 13.19
C GLY A 75 13.53 7.28 11.87
N ARG A 76 14.75 7.79 11.99
CA ARG A 76 15.85 7.64 11.01
C ARG A 76 16.18 6.16 10.69
N GLU A 77 15.28 5.23 11.03
CA GLU A 77 15.37 3.80 10.79
C GLU A 77 15.12 3.53 9.31
N ASN A 78 15.84 2.55 8.78
CA ASN A 78 15.75 2.12 7.39
C ASN A 78 14.27 1.83 7.03
N ARG A 79 13.65 2.65 6.17
CA ARG A 79 12.25 2.49 5.69
C ARG A 79 11.93 1.03 5.33
N ARG A 80 12.92 0.33 4.76
CA ARG A 80 12.82 -1.09 4.43
C ARG A 80 12.53 -1.96 5.64
N ASP A 81 13.22 -1.74 6.76
CA ASP A 81 13.10 -2.57 7.96
C ASP A 81 11.80 -2.28 8.70
N TYR A 82 11.37 -1.02 8.74
CA TYR A 82 10.03 -0.67 9.24
C TYR A 82 8.95 -1.37 8.42
N LEU A 83 8.96 -1.24 7.09
CA LEU A 83 7.96 -1.87 6.22
C LEU A 83 7.99 -3.38 6.34
N ARG A 84 9.18 -3.98 6.45
CA ARG A 84 9.32 -5.42 6.72
C ARG A 84 8.64 -5.82 8.02
N ARG A 85 8.80 -5.06 9.11
CA ARG A 85 8.12 -5.33 10.38
C ARG A 85 6.60 -5.19 10.25
N CYS A 86 6.10 -4.13 9.61
CA CYS A 86 4.67 -3.97 9.36
C CYS A 86 4.09 -5.13 8.56
N PHE A 87 4.73 -5.52 7.46
CA PHE A 87 4.27 -6.63 6.63
C PHE A 87 4.35 -7.97 7.36
N ALA A 88 5.35 -8.19 8.22
CA ALA A 88 5.43 -9.40 9.04
C ALA A 88 4.24 -9.52 10.01
N LEU A 89 3.88 -8.42 10.69
CA LEU A 89 2.73 -8.40 11.60
C LEU A 89 1.41 -8.64 10.86
N ILE A 90 1.23 -7.99 9.72
CA ILE A 90 0.03 -8.16 8.90
C ILE A 90 -0.04 -9.59 8.37
N ALA A 91 1.04 -10.11 7.79
CA ALA A 91 1.09 -11.47 7.29
C ALA A 91 0.76 -12.49 8.37
N ALA A 92 1.28 -12.32 9.59
CA ALA A 92 0.93 -13.17 10.73
C ALA A 92 -0.56 -13.11 11.08
N GLY A 93 -1.18 -11.93 10.99
CA GLY A 93 -2.62 -11.75 11.21
C GLY A 93 -3.52 -12.34 10.11
N LEU A 94 -2.97 -12.56 8.91
CA LEU A 94 -3.67 -13.16 7.78
C LEU A 94 -3.56 -14.68 7.74
N VAL A 95 -2.68 -15.30 8.54
CA VAL A 95 -2.58 -16.76 8.58
C VAL A 95 -3.90 -17.34 9.10
N PRO A 96 -4.51 -18.32 8.41
CA PRO A 96 -5.72 -18.98 8.89
C PRO A 96 -5.50 -19.57 10.28
N ARG A 97 -6.39 -19.25 11.22
CA ARG A 97 -6.38 -19.85 12.55
C ARG A 97 -7.27 -21.10 12.53
N SER A 98 -6.63 -22.25 12.63
CA SER A 98 -7.26 -23.57 12.79
C SER A 98 -8.10 -23.65 14.05
#